data_AF-A0A1H3CER0-F1
#
_entry.id   AF-A0A1H3CER0-F1
#
_cell.length_a   1.000
_cell.length_b   1.000
_cell.length_c   1.000
_cell.angle_alpha   90.00
_cell.angle_beta   90.00
_cell.angle_gamma   90.00
#
_symmetry.space_group_name_H-M   'P 1'
#
loop_
_entity.id
_entity.type
_entity.pdbx_description
1 polymer ?
#
loop_
_entity_poly.entity_id
_entity_poly.type
_entity_poly.pdbx_seq_one_letter_code
_entity_poly.pdbx_strand_id
1 'polypeptide(L)'
;MRQDGVDERLSMVGGELGTEITLDVAGVSVTYSKNHRGIDHGSIFQEKDRNAIKSDQLDYDWYEEEGEDPTPSEMAFTRPLKHVVPRLELLGFDLERVRREYDAVAQNWREERQSLQDDEDEPIPDLMNFAEFRAFATAHPLGSLDDTFISGTDDASEAKMRGRFEGMRFERIPTYRSYDIQAYSERSFFGALVDILHPYSVLRLLAEAKANEEAPVVWQYGPLVQAGWATEREFVPHARRTETFLIATEGSSDVHILKRALELLRPEIEDFFRFIDVSESHPFSGTGNLLKFAEGLAKIDVQNQVVFVFDNDAEGLDAHQRLSTLTLPVNMRGIMLPELEEFRSFPAQGPEGLHNSDINRRAAAIECYLDLDLGGYPPAKVLWTGYKKSLDTYQGALEFKESYSKEFLKQTAETLVEGAYDARKIEAVLNLLVAECTAIAVDQWDATEVELRGAF
;
A
#
# COMPACT_ATOMS: atom_id res chain seq x y z
N MET A 1 -6.20 49.03 27.45
CA MET A 1 -6.38 48.96 25.99
C MET A 1 -5.00 48.82 25.40
N ARG A 2 -4.53 47.67 24.91
CA ARG A 2 -5.13 46.37 24.63
C ARG A 2 -4.29 45.29 25.33
N GLN A 3 -4.95 44.27 25.89
CA GLN A 3 -4.37 42.95 26.14
C GLN A 3 -4.65 42.18 24.86
N ASP A 4 -3.61 41.76 24.15
CA ASP A 4 -3.73 40.85 23.02
C ASP A 4 -3.13 39.50 23.44
N GLY A 5 -3.88 38.45 23.14
CA GLY A 5 -3.77 37.11 23.71
C GLY A 5 -2.49 36.39 23.32
N VAL A 6 -1.83 35.85 24.34
CA VAL A 6 -0.90 34.74 24.18
C VAL A 6 -1.72 33.51 23.79
N ASP A 7 -1.31 32.86 22.72
CA ASP A 7 -1.93 31.67 22.14
C ASP A 7 -2.10 30.57 23.19
N GLU A 8 -3.36 30.31 23.58
CA GLU A 8 -3.73 29.30 24.58
C GLU A 8 -3.45 27.86 24.12
N ARG A 9 -3.01 27.64 22.86
CA ARG A 9 -2.61 26.32 22.35
C ARG A 9 -1.43 25.69 23.08
N LEU A 10 -0.56 26.49 23.70
CA LEU A 10 0.67 26.00 24.35
C LEU A 10 0.53 25.61 25.84
N SER A 11 -0.65 25.73 26.45
CA SER A 11 -0.73 25.83 27.92
C SER A 11 -1.52 24.77 28.70
N MET A 12 -2.05 23.70 28.09
CA MET A 12 -2.85 22.72 28.85
C MET A 12 -2.35 21.27 28.78
N VAL A 13 -1.09 21.04 29.19
CA VAL A 13 -0.70 19.82 29.92
C VAL A 13 0.36 20.22 30.95
N GLY A 14 0.05 20.11 32.25
CA GLY A 14 1.03 20.31 33.31
C GLY A 14 2.11 19.23 33.29
N GLY A 15 3.34 19.61 32.94
CA GLY A 15 4.55 18.76 32.97
C GLY A 15 5.28 18.81 31.62
N GLU A 16 6.49 19.40 31.62
CA GLU A 16 7.46 19.52 30.49
C GLU A 16 6.86 19.60 29.07
N LEU A 17 6.92 20.79 28.43
CA LEU A 17 6.52 20.99 27.02
C LEU A 17 7.13 19.88 26.16
N GLY A 18 6.30 18.92 25.76
CA GLY A 18 6.71 17.85 24.87
C GLY A 18 6.27 18.18 23.45
N THR A 19 7.05 17.71 22.49
CA THR A 19 6.79 17.88 21.06
C THR A 19 6.08 16.64 20.55
N GLU A 20 5.02 16.84 19.78
CA GLU A 20 4.21 15.76 19.24
C GLU A 20 4.55 15.51 17.78
N ILE A 21 4.41 14.25 17.35
CA ILE A 21 4.46 13.86 15.95
C ILE A 21 3.21 13.04 15.64
N THR A 22 2.53 13.40 14.58
CA THR A 22 1.27 12.79 14.14
C THR A 22 1.43 12.21 12.74
N LEU A 23 0.64 11.17 12.45
CA LEU A 23 0.28 10.81 11.08
C LEU A 23 -1.16 11.26 10.86
N ASP A 24 -1.34 12.21 9.95
CA ASP A 24 -2.63 12.83 9.69
C ASP A 24 -3.11 12.53 8.27
N VAL A 25 -4.44 12.51 8.07
CA VAL A 25 -5.07 12.54 6.76
C VAL A 25 -6.13 13.64 6.72
N ALA A 26 -5.91 14.67 5.89
CA ALA A 26 -6.72 15.89 5.89
C ALA A 26 -6.92 16.51 7.29
N GLY A 27 -5.89 16.45 8.14
CA GLY A 27 -5.91 16.96 9.52
C GLY A 27 -6.64 16.07 10.53
N VAL A 28 -7.06 14.86 10.15
CA VAL A 28 -7.49 13.83 11.10
C VAL A 28 -6.28 13.00 11.48
N SER A 29 -5.89 13.02 12.77
CA SER A 29 -4.80 12.19 13.29
C SER A 29 -5.23 10.74 13.46
N VAL A 30 -4.47 9.82 12.87
CA VAL A 30 -4.68 8.36 12.99
C VAL A 30 -3.66 7.67 13.91
N THR A 31 -2.61 8.40 14.28
CA THR A 31 -1.70 8.02 15.36
C THR A 31 -0.90 9.26 15.78
N TYR A 32 -0.48 9.27 17.03
CA TYR A 32 0.42 10.28 17.56
C TYR A 32 1.49 9.66 18.45
N SER A 33 2.55 10.42 18.72
CA SER A 33 3.62 10.08 19.63
C SER A 33 4.20 11.38 20.21
N LYS A 34 4.74 11.33 21.44
CA LYS A 34 5.26 12.50 22.15
C LYS A 34 6.72 12.30 22.52
N ASN A 35 7.59 13.25 22.17
CA ASN A 35 9.02 13.24 22.47
C ASN A 35 9.82 12.05 21.88
N HIS A 36 9.22 11.29 20.97
CA HIS A 36 9.88 10.27 20.15
C HIS A 36 9.11 10.05 18.85
N ARG A 37 9.78 9.45 17.86
CA ARG A 37 9.23 9.24 16.50
C ARG A 37 7.94 8.40 16.48
N GLY A 38 7.81 7.46 17.41
CA GLY A 38 6.72 6.49 17.41
C GLY A 38 6.90 5.46 16.30
N ILE A 39 5.79 5.07 15.66
CA ILE A 39 5.82 4.19 14.49
C ILE A 39 6.56 4.90 13.35
N ASP A 40 7.43 4.17 12.69
CA ASP A 40 8.13 4.67 11.51
C ASP A 40 7.26 4.45 10.26
N HIS A 41 6.77 5.57 9.72
CA HIS A 41 5.86 5.63 8.58
C HIS A 41 6.57 5.82 7.24
N GLY A 42 7.90 5.75 7.18
CA GLY A 42 8.66 6.00 5.94
C GLY A 42 8.19 5.17 4.74
N SER A 43 7.74 3.94 4.97
CA SER A 43 7.31 2.99 3.95
C SER A 43 6.08 3.41 3.16
N ILE A 44 5.27 4.35 3.66
CA ILE A 44 4.11 4.89 2.93
C ILE A 44 4.43 6.18 2.15
N PHE A 45 5.68 6.63 2.17
CA PHE A 45 6.19 7.79 1.45
C PHE A 45 7.39 7.46 0.56
N GLN A 46 7.72 8.37 -0.35
CA GLN A 46 8.93 8.36 -1.19
C GLN A 46 9.70 9.67 -0.97
N GLU A 47 10.98 9.73 -1.34
CA GLU A 47 11.80 10.93 -1.10
C GLU A 47 11.21 12.21 -1.74
N LYS A 48 10.54 12.10 -2.89
CA LYS A 48 9.84 13.22 -3.54
C LYS A 48 8.68 13.81 -2.70
N ASP A 49 8.19 13.06 -1.72
CA ASP A 49 7.10 13.47 -0.84
C ASP A 49 7.62 14.30 0.34
N ARG A 50 8.94 14.41 0.52
CA ARG A 50 9.57 15.23 1.56
C ARG A 50 9.47 16.71 1.20
N ASN A 51 8.82 17.50 2.03
CA ASN A 51 8.64 18.94 1.83
C ASN A 51 8.49 19.67 3.16
N ALA A 52 8.74 20.98 3.14
CA ALA A 52 8.42 21.87 4.25
C ALA A 52 6.94 22.28 4.16
N ILE A 53 6.19 22.07 5.24
CA ILE A 53 4.81 22.51 5.39
C ILE A 53 4.64 23.21 6.74
N LYS A 54 3.70 24.15 6.81
CA LYS A 54 3.45 24.86 8.06
C LYS A 54 3.05 23.91 9.19
N SER A 55 3.49 24.20 10.39
CA SER A 55 3.16 23.46 11.62
C SER A 55 2.46 24.38 12.61
N ASP A 56 1.45 23.88 13.30
CA ASP A 56 0.82 24.59 14.41
C ASP A 56 1.62 24.48 15.73
N GLN A 57 2.69 23.67 15.73
CA GLN A 57 3.63 23.55 16.85
C GLN A 57 4.76 24.58 16.82
N LEU A 58 4.85 25.40 15.75
CA LEU A 58 5.92 26.39 15.57
C LEU A 58 5.43 27.80 15.89
N ASP A 59 6.26 28.54 16.63
CA ASP A 59 6.07 29.97 16.89
C ASP A 59 6.66 30.77 15.73
N TYR A 60 5.84 31.10 14.73
CA TYR A 60 6.27 31.86 13.56
C TYR A 60 6.67 33.30 13.89
N ASP A 61 6.09 33.90 14.91
CA ASP A 61 6.44 35.26 15.33
C ASP A 61 7.90 35.26 15.81
N TRP A 62 8.33 34.22 16.53
CA TRP A 62 9.74 34.05 16.91
C TRP A 62 10.69 33.97 15.70
N TYR A 63 10.34 33.19 14.66
CA TYR A 63 11.17 33.11 13.44
C TYR A 63 11.27 34.45 12.71
N GLU A 64 10.16 35.19 12.63
CA GLU A 64 10.15 36.53 12.03
C GLU A 64 10.99 37.53 12.84
N GLU A 65 10.92 37.48 14.17
CA GLU A 65 11.67 38.35 15.08
C GLU A 65 13.19 38.08 15.04
N GLU A 66 13.60 36.81 15.04
CA GLU A 66 15.01 36.41 15.02
C GLU A 66 15.60 36.39 13.60
N GLY A 67 14.76 36.45 12.55
CA GLY A 67 15.20 36.37 11.16
C GLY A 67 15.73 34.99 10.77
N GLU A 68 15.24 33.94 11.44
CA GLU A 68 15.61 32.54 11.21
C GLU A 68 14.69 31.89 10.17
N ASP A 69 15.20 30.90 9.43
CA ASP A 69 14.42 30.16 8.42
C ASP A 69 13.62 29.03 9.10
N PRO A 70 12.27 29.02 9.03
CA PRO A 70 11.45 27.96 9.61
C PRO A 70 11.51 26.65 8.82
N THR A 71 11.98 26.66 7.56
CA THR A 71 11.96 25.51 6.64
C THR A 71 12.47 24.21 7.27
N PRO A 72 13.60 24.17 8.02
CA PRO A 72 14.07 22.94 8.66
C PRO A 72 13.11 22.37 9.71
N SER A 73 12.36 23.25 10.37
CA SER A 73 11.39 22.90 11.43
C SER A 73 10.01 22.57 10.87
N GLU A 74 9.75 22.93 9.61
CA GLU A 74 8.54 22.63 8.85
C GLU A 74 8.58 21.27 8.12
N MET A 75 9.70 20.55 8.21
CA MET A 75 9.91 19.34 7.43
C MET A 75 8.88 18.24 7.71
N ALA A 76 8.30 17.70 6.64
CA ALA A 76 7.31 16.65 6.68
C ALA A 76 7.43 15.75 5.44
N PHE A 77 6.70 14.62 5.48
CA PHE A 77 6.29 13.94 4.27
C PHE A 77 4.82 14.20 4.00
N THR A 78 4.48 14.54 2.75
CA THR A 78 3.09 14.78 2.31
C THR A 78 2.80 14.04 1.02
N ARG A 79 1.70 13.28 1.00
CA ARG A 79 1.26 12.52 -0.18
C ARG A 79 -0.27 12.40 -0.26
N PRO A 80 -0.89 12.51 -1.44
CA PRO A 80 -2.33 12.24 -1.59
C PRO A 80 -2.69 10.81 -1.18
N LEU A 81 -3.79 10.63 -0.46
CA LEU A 81 -4.24 9.34 0.07
C LEU A 81 -4.36 8.26 -1.02
N LYS A 82 -4.85 8.60 -2.21
CA LYS A 82 -4.94 7.65 -3.35
C LYS A 82 -3.59 7.02 -3.73
N HIS A 83 -2.48 7.73 -3.50
CA HIS A 83 -1.14 7.23 -3.79
C HIS A 83 -0.49 6.53 -2.59
N VAL A 84 -1.09 6.63 -1.40
CA VAL A 84 -0.72 5.88 -0.20
C VAL A 84 -1.36 4.49 -0.22
N VAL A 85 -2.62 4.37 -0.69
CA VAL A 85 -3.38 3.10 -0.71
C VAL A 85 -2.61 1.91 -1.30
N PRO A 86 -2.01 1.99 -2.51
CA PRO A 86 -1.28 0.85 -3.07
C PRO A 86 -0.09 0.41 -2.20
N ARG A 87 0.52 1.35 -1.46
CA ARG A 87 1.62 1.06 -0.52
C ARG A 87 1.09 0.38 0.74
N LEU A 88 -0.07 0.80 1.26
CA LEU A 88 -0.74 0.13 2.38
C LEU A 88 -1.10 -1.32 2.04
N GLU A 89 -1.62 -1.56 0.83
CA GLU A 89 -1.97 -2.90 0.36
C GLU A 89 -0.74 -3.81 0.25
N LEU A 90 0.39 -3.30 -0.28
CA LEU A 90 1.65 -4.04 -0.29
C LEU A 90 2.27 -4.26 1.10
N LEU A 91 1.89 -3.46 2.09
CA LEU A 91 2.21 -3.67 3.50
C LEU A 91 1.22 -4.63 4.21
N GLY A 92 0.21 -5.16 3.49
CA GLY A 92 -0.76 -6.11 4.01
C GLY A 92 -2.02 -5.48 4.62
N PHE A 93 -2.25 -4.19 4.40
CA PHE A 93 -3.41 -3.43 4.89
C PHE A 93 -4.44 -3.21 3.76
N ASP A 94 -5.00 -4.30 3.24
CA ASP A 94 -6.13 -4.26 2.32
C ASP A 94 -7.49 -4.20 3.06
N LEU A 95 -8.59 -4.01 2.34
CA LEU A 95 -9.90 -3.85 2.97
C LEU A 95 -10.38 -5.13 3.71
N GLU A 96 -9.96 -6.31 3.26
CA GLU A 96 -10.30 -7.57 3.94
C GLU A 96 -9.55 -7.70 5.26
N ARG A 97 -8.27 -7.29 5.31
CA ARG A 97 -7.53 -7.12 6.56
C ARG A 97 -8.24 -6.15 7.51
N VAL A 98 -8.65 -4.97 7.03
CA VAL A 98 -9.37 -3.99 7.86
C VAL A 98 -10.64 -4.61 8.45
N ARG A 99 -11.40 -5.37 7.65
CA ARG A 99 -12.60 -6.07 8.11
C ARG A 99 -12.28 -7.07 9.22
N ARG A 100 -11.27 -7.94 9.01
CA ARG A 100 -10.88 -8.95 10.01
C ARG A 100 -10.37 -8.31 11.30
N GLU A 101 -9.63 -7.20 11.21
CA GLU A 101 -9.16 -6.45 12.37
C GLU A 101 -10.32 -5.84 13.15
N TYR A 102 -11.27 -5.21 12.46
CA TYR A 102 -12.49 -4.69 13.08
C TYR A 102 -13.28 -5.79 13.82
N ASP A 103 -13.47 -6.94 13.18
CA ASP A 103 -14.18 -8.07 13.77
C ASP A 103 -13.47 -8.57 15.05
N ALA A 104 -12.13 -8.61 15.05
CA ALA A 104 -11.33 -8.97 16.21
C ALA A 104 -11.47 -7.94 17.34
N VAL A 105 -11.37 -6.64 17.04
CA VAL A 105 -11.58 -5.57 18.04
C VAL A 105 -12.99 -5.65 18.64
N ALA A 106 -14.01 -5.81 17.80
CA ALA A 106 -15.40 -5.93 18.25
C ALA A 106 -15.64 -7.20 19.08
N GLN A 107 -14.99 -8.32 18.74
CA GLN A 107 -15.07 -9.55 19.51
C GLN A 107 -14.38 -9.40 20.87
N ASN A 108 -13.13 -8.94 20.90
CA ASN A 108 -12.36 -8.75 22.14
C ASN A 108 -13.09 -7.82 23.11
N TRP A 109 -13.63 -6.71 22.60
CA TRP A 109 -14.41 -5.78 23.41
C TRP A 109 -15.66 -6.44 24.01
N ARG A 110 -16.37 -7.28 23.23
CA ARG A 110 -17.56 -8.00 23.73
C ARG A 110 -17.17 -8.99 24.81
N GLU A 111 -16.10 -9.76 24.61
CA GLU A 111 -15.61 -10.75 25.58
C GLU A 111 -15.17 -10.08 26.89
N GLU A 112 -14.43 -8.98 26.81
CA GLU A 112 -14.04 -8.18 27.98
C GLU A 112 -15.27 -7.65 28.73
N ARG A 113 -16.23 -7.04 28.01
CA ARG A 113 -17.45 -6.51 28.63
C ARG A 113 -18.31 -7.60 29.26
N GLN A 114 -18.46 -8.75 28.61
CA GLN A 114 -19.18 -9.91 29.18
C GLN A 114 -18.50 -10.44 30.44
N SER A 115 -17.17 -10.42 30.50
CA SER A 115 -16.42 -10.89 31.67
C SER A 115 -16.56 -9.99 32.90
N LEU A 116 -16.85 -8.71 32.67
CA LEU A 116 -17.03 -7.69 33.71
C LEU A 116 -18.50 -7.42 34.07
N GLN A 117 -19.44 -8.05 33.35
CA GLN A 117 -20.87 -7.77 33.49
C GLN A 117 -21.47 -8.47 34.72
N ASP A 118 -22.08 -7.70 35.60
CA ASP A 118 -22.89 -8.18 36.71
C ASP A 118 -24.40 -8.12 36.37
N ASP A 119 -25.24 -8.84 37.14
CA ASP A 119 -26.70 -8.92 36.92
C ASP A 119 -27.42 -7.55 37.00
N GLU A 120 -26.78 -6.54 37.60
CA GLU A 120 -27.31 -5.18 37.76
C GLU A 120 -26.87 -4.21 36.63
N ASP A 121 -25.96 -4.63 35.75
CA ASP A 121 -25.41 -3.78 34.69
C ASP A 121 -26.35 -3.62 33.48
N GLU A 122 -26.17 -2.52 32.75
CA GLU A 122 -26.87 -2.32 31.48
C GLU A 122 -26.51 -3.40 30.45
N PRO A 123 -27.45 -3.78 29.56
CA PRO A 123 -27.16 -4.73 28.50
C PRO A 123 -26.04 -4.23 27.59
N ILE A 124 -25.16 -5.14 27.18
CA ILE A 124 -24.13 -4.83 26.19
C ILE A 124 -24.80 -4.32 24.90
N PRO A 125 -24.41 -3.14 24.39
CA PRO A 125 -25.01 -2.57 23.21
C PRO A 125 -24.78 -3.45 21.98
N ASP A 126 -25.74 -3.41 21.06
CA ASP A 126 -25.60 -4.01 19.74
C ASP A 126 -24.59 -3.20 18.91
N LEU A 127 -23.34 -3.66 18.88
CA LEU A 127 -22.27 -2.99 18.14
C LEU A 127 -22.58 -2.91 16.64
N MET A 128 -22.03 -1.88 15.99
CA MET A 128 -21.98 -1.83 14.54
C MET A 128 -21.26 -3.08 14.01
N ASN A 129 -21.72 -3.60 12.89
CA ASN A 129 -20.89 -4.50 12.10
C ASN A 129 -19.94 -3.68 11.20
N PHE A 130 -18.97 -4.35 10.57
CA PHE A 130 -18.00 -3.67 9.73
C PHE A 130 -18.63 -2.85 8.59
N ALA A 131 -19.73 -3.31 7.99
CA ALA A 131 -20.38 -2.58 6.92
C ALA A 131 -21.03 -1.27 7.42
N GLU A 132 -21.64 -1.29 8.60
CA GLU A 132 -22.16 -0.08 9.26
C GLU A 132 -21.03 0.88 9.64
N PHE A 133 -19.94 0.37 10.22
CA PHE A 133 -18.78 1.19 10.59
C PHE A 133 -18.08 1.81 9.38
N ARG A 134 -17.92 1.04 8.28
CA ARG A 134 -17.40 1.56 7.02
C ARG A 134 -18.31 2.63 6.43
N ALA A 135 -19.63 2.41 6.45
CA ALA A 135 -20.58 3.41 5.97
C ALA A 135 -20.49 4.70 6.79
N PHE A 136 -20.31 4.60 8.11
CA PHE A 136 -20.06 5.74 8.99
C PHE A 136 -18.75 6.47 8.64
N ALA A 137 -17.63 5.75 8.59
CA ALA A 137 -16.30 6.32 8.33
C ALA A 137 -16.18 6.99 6.95
N THR A 138 -17.02 6.60 5.98
CA THR A 138 -16.99 7.10 4.61
C THR A 138 -18.15 8.06 4.27
N ALA A 139 -19.03 8.35 5.23
CA ALA A 139 -20.23 9.17 5.01
C ALA A 139 -19.91 10.63 4.66
N HIS A 140 -18.78 11.15 5.14
CA HIS A 140 -18.41 12.55 5.00
C HIS A 140 -16.98 12.70 4.47
N PRO A 141 -16.73 13.57 3.48
CA PRO A 141 -15.38 13.95 3.10
C PRO A 141 -14.64 14.55 4.30
N LEU A 142 -13.40 14.13 4.54
CA LEU A 142 -12.63 14.58 5.71
C LEU A 142 -12.41 16.09 5.72
N GLY A 143 -12.09 16.66 4.56
CA GLY A 143 -11.91 18.11 4.41
C GLY A 143 -13.20 18.93 4.61
N SER A 144 -14.37 18.29 4.73
CA SER A 144 -15.63 18.96 5.05
C SER A 144 -15.91 19.08 6.55
N LEU A 145 -15.12 18.40 7.39
CA LEU A 145 -15.28 18.43 8.84
C LEU A 145 -14.73 19.74 9.41
N ASP A 146 -15.52 20.37 10.29
CA ASP A 146 -15.12 21.62 10.95
C ASP A 146 -13.93 21.38 11.89
N ASP A 147 -12.94 22.25 11.80
CA ASP A 147 -11.69 22.19 12.56
C ASP A 147 -11.44 23.46 13.37
N THR A 148 -12.50 24.25 13.55
CA THR A 148 -12.47 25.39 14.47
C THR A 148 -12.21 24.86 15.88
N PHE A 149 -11.12 25.32 16.49
CA PHE A 149 -10.74 24.95 17.85
C PHE A 149 -11.77 25.42 18.88
N ILE A 150 -12.14 24.54 19.81
CA ILE A 150 -13.09 24.78 20.88
C ILE A 150 -12.40 24.50 22.22
N SER A 151 -12.28 25.52 23.07
CA SER A 151 -11.56 25.44 24.37
C SER A 151 -12.45 25.14 25.59
N GLY A 152 -13.76 25.06 25.41
CA GLY A 152 -14.72 24.85 26.51
C GLY A 152 -14.97 23.38 26.82
N THR A 153 -15.23 23.08 28.09
CA THR A 153 -15.54 21.73 28.61
C THR A 153 -16.99 21.59 29.09
N ASP A 154 -17.84 22.58 28.80
CA ASP A 154 -19.28 22.52 29.09
C ASP A 154 -20.05 21.73 28.02
N ASP A 155 -21.26 21.27 28.37
CA ASP A 155 -22.14 20.50 27.46
C ASP A 155 -22.37 21.18 26.10
N ALA A 156 -22.40 22.52 26.07
CA ALA A 156 -22.62 23.26 24.83
C ALA A 156 -21.37 23.26 23.93
N SER A 157 -20.19 23.26 24.54
CA SER A 157 -18.90 23.09 23.88
C SER A 157 -18.73 21.66 23.37
N GLU A 158 -19.07 20.66 24.19
CA GLU A 158 -19.07 19.26 23.76
C GLU A 158 -20.03 19.02 22.58
N ALA A 159 -21.24 19.56 22.62
CA ALA A 159 -22.20 19.44 21.52
C ALA A 159 -21.68 20.09 20.23
N LYS A 160 -20.92 21.20 20.33
CA LYS A 160 -20.25 21.81 19.16
C LYS A 160 -19.10 20.95 18.65
N MET A 161 -18.31 20.34 19.53
CA MET A 161 -17.24 19.40 19.16
C MET A 161 -17.83 18.15 18.49
N ARG A 162 -18.99 17.66 18.91
CA ARG A 162 -19.68 16.55 18.23
C ARG A 162 -20.24 16.98 16.88
N GLY A 163 -20.63 18.25 16.74
CA GLY A 163 -21.04 18.85 15.47
C GLY A 163 -22.15 18.05 14.79
N ARG A 164 -21.93 17.66 13.53
CA ARG A 164 -22.89 16.83 12.77
C ARG A 164 -23.15 15.43 13.33
N PHE A 165 -22.29 14.94 14.22
CA PHE A 165 -22.43 13.62 14.84
C PHE A 165 -23.30 13.65 16.11
N GLU A 166 -23.76 14.82 16.54
CA GLU A 166 -24.65 14.96 17.69
C GLU A 166 -25.90 14.08 17.56
N GLY A 167 -26.24 13.35 18.64
CA GLY A 167 -27.36 12.43 18.68
C GLY A 167 -27.11 11.06 18.04
N MET A 168 -25.89 10.77 17.56
CA MET A 168 -25.51 9.43 17.17
C MET A 168 -25.36 8.48 18.37
N ARG A 169 -25.57 7.20 18.10
CA ARG A 169 -25.41 6.10 19.07
C ARG A 169 -23.96 5.60 19.09
N PHE A 170 -23.06 6.41 19.66
CA PHE A 170 -21.63 6.13 19.72
C PHE A 170 -21.30 4.84 20.49
N GLU A 171 -22.16 4.43 21.43
CA GLU A 171 -22.02 3.20 22.20
C GLU A 171 -22.04 1.92 21.34
N ARG A 172 -22.44 2.03 20.06
CA ARG A 172 -22.34 0.94 19.09
C ARG A 172 -20.95 0.81 18.46
N ILE A 173 -20.06 1.78 18.62
CA ILE A 173 -18.69 1.69 18.12
C ILE A 173 -17.87 0.89 19.16
N PRO A 174 -17.14 -0.16 18.76
CA PRO A 174 -16.24 -0.87 19.67
C PRO A 174 -15.29 0.10 20.37
N THR A 175 -14.87 -0.22 21.60
CA THR A 175 -13.93 0.55 22.43
C THR A 175 -14.35 1.99 22.79
N TYR A 176 -15.47 2.51 22.27
CA TYR A 176 -15.95 3.86 22.61
C TYR A 176 -16.15 4.05 24.12
N ARG A 177 -15.63 5.17 24.62
CA ARG A 177 -15.83 5.71 25.96
C ARG A 177 -15.90 7.23 25.86
N SER A 178 -16.98 7.83 26.37
CA SER A 178 -17.18 9.27 26.25
C SER A 178 -16.09 10.09 26.95
N TYR A 179 -15.50 9.58 28.02
CA TYR A 179 -14.45 10.26 28.80
C TYR A 179 -13.03 10.10 28.23
N ASP A 180 -12.82 9.16 27.29
CA ASP A 180 -11.51 8.96 26.65
C ASP A 180 -11.32 9.87 25.42
N ILE A 181 -12.39 10.55 24.97
CA ILE A 181 -12.33 11.42 23.80
C ILE A 181 -11.93 12.83 24.22
N GLN A 182 -10.69 13.19 23.91
CA GLN A 182 -10.16 14.54 24.09
C GLN A 182 -10.28 15.35 22.78
N ALA A 183 -11.51 15.54 22.31
CA ALA A 183 -11.77 16.31 21.09
C ALA A 183 -11.73 17.82 21.36
N TYR A 184 -11.33 18.58 20.34
CA TYR A 184 -11.28 20.05 20.35
C TYR A 184 -11.95 20.66 19.10
N SER A 185 -12.52 19.84 18.23
CA SER A 185 -13.21 20.21 16.98
C SER A 185 -14.10 19.05 16.49
N GLU A 186 -14.98 19.31 15.51
CA GLU A 186 -15.74 18.24 14.83
C GLU A 186 -14.83 17.20 14.17
N ARG A 187 -13.73 17.68 13.57
CA ARG A 187 -12.73 16.83 12.92
C ARG A 187 -12.00 15.93 13.91
N SER A 188 -11.50 16.47 15.03
CA SER A 188 -10.80 15.67 16.05
C SER A 188 -11.74 14.69 16.75
N PHE A 189 -13.01 15.07 16.97
CA PHE A 189 -14.03 14.15 17.47
C PHE A 189 -14.26 12.98 16.52
N PHE A 190 -14.43 13.25 15.22
CA PHE A 190 -14.54 12.18 14.22
C PHE A 190 -13.31 11.27 14.20
N GLY A 191 -12.11 11.86 14.26
CA GLY A 191 -10.85 11.11 14.34
C GLY A 191 -10.87 10.09 15.46
N ALA A 192 -11.19 10.52 16.68
CA ALA A 192 -11.27 9.63 17.84
C ALA A 192 -12.31 8.50 17.68
N LEU A 193 -13.38 8.70 16.91
CA LEU A 193 -14.39 7.66 16.65
C LEU A 193 -13.91 6.59 15.66
N VAL A 194 -13.07 6.95 14.70
CA VAL A 194 -12.57 6.02 13.68
C VAL A 194 -11.25 5.37 14.06
N ASP A 195 -10.54 5.92 15.04
CA ASP A 195 -9.19 5.53 15.45
C ASP A 195 -9.13 4.29 16.37
N ILE A 196 -9.95 3.28 16.06
CA ILE A 196 -10.07 2.03 16.82
C ILE A 196 -9.24 0.87 16.21
N LEU A 197 -8.55 1.13 15.10
CA LEU A 197 -7.76 0.15 14.34
C LEU A 197 -6.30 0.63 14.23
N HIS A 198 -5.43 -0.22 13.70
CA HIS A 198 -4.09 0.14 13.26
C HIS A 198 -4.13 1.35 12.31
N PRO A 199 -3.18 2.31 12.39
CA PRO A 199 -3.30 3.57 11.65
C PRO A 199 -3.39 3.36 10.14
N TYR A 200 -2.71 2.34 9.62
CA TYR A 200 -2.79 1.97 8.20
C TYR A 200 -4.15 1.39 7.80
N SER A 201 -4.82 0.67 8.71
CA SER A 201 -6.19 0.20 8.51
C SER A 201 -7.18 1.36 8.50
N VAL A 202 -6.99 2.37 9.36
CA VAL A 202 -7.79 3.60 9.35
C VAL A 202 -7.60 4.37 8.04
N LEU A 203 -6.36 4.59 7.61
CA LEU A 203 -6.08 5.23 6.31
C LEU A 203 -6.72 4.47 5.14
N ARG A 204 -6.59 3.14 5.12
CA ARG A 204 -7.19 2.29 4.08
C ARG A 204 -8.71 2.37 4.09
N LEU A 205 -9.33 2.40 5.28
CA LEU A 205 -10.78 2.54 5.45
C LEU A 205 -11.27 3.90 4.93
N LEU A 206 -10.60 4.99 5.32
CA LEU A 206 -10.97 6.35 4.93
C LEU A 206 -10.79 6.60 3.42
N ALA A 207 -9.91 5.84 2.77
CA ALA A 207 -9.71 5.89 1.32
C ALA A 207 -10.89 5.32 0.50
N GLU A 208 -11.81 4.57 1.13
CA GLU A 208 -13.01 4.07 0.45
C GLU A 208 -13.99 5.20 0.07
N ALA A 209 -13.88 6.36 0.71
CA ALA A 209 -14.60 7.56 0.28
C ALA A 209 -13.82 8.26 -0.84
N LYS A 210 -14.35 8.21 -2.06
CA LYS A 210 -13.76 8.87 -3.25
C LYS A 210 -13.40 10.35 -3.04
N ALA A 211 -14.17 11.06 -2.22
CA ALA A 211 -13.91 12.47 -1.91
C ALA A 211 -12.60 12.70 -1.14
N ASN A 212 -12.00 11.64 -0.58
CA ASN A 212 -10.74 11.68 0.16
C ASN A 212 -9.52 11.32 -0.71
N GLU A 213 -9.67 11.01 -2.01
CA GLU A 213 -8.56 10.59 -2.88
C GLU A 213 -7.38 11.58 -2.87
N GLU A 214 -7.68 12.89 -2.88
CA GLU A 214 -6.69 13.97 -2.85
C GLU A 214 -6.38 14.46 -1.42
N ALA A 215 -6.94 13.85 -0.39
CA ALA A 215 -6.66 14.24 0.99
C ALA A 215 -5.15 14.08 1.27
N PRO A 216 -4.47 15.10 1.79
CA PRO A 216 -3.04 14.99 2.10
C PRO A 216 -2.88 14.08 3.31
N VAL A 217 -2.06 13.03 3.16
CA VAL A 217 -1.50 12.25 4.26
C VAL A 217 -0.18 12.91 4.65
N VAL A 218 -0.05 13.27 5.92
CA VAL A 218 1.05 14.10 6.44
C VAL A 218 1.73 13.40 7.61
N TRP A 219 3.06 13.32 7.58
CA TRP A 219 3.90 12.92 8.70
C TRP A 219 4.94 14.02 8.97
N GLN A 220 4.62 14.94 9.88
CA GLN A 220 5.42 16.14 10.14
C GLN A 220 6.43 15.92 11.26
N TYR A 221 7.70 15.76 10.88
CA TYR A 221 8.78 15.41 11.81
C TYR A 221 9.66 16.60 12.21
N GLY A 222 9.57 17.72 11.49
CA GLY A 222 10.40 18.90 11.67
C GLY A 222 10.41 19.45 13.11
N PRO A 223 9.26 19.62 13.79
CA PRO A 223 9.24 20.08 15.18
C PRO A 223 10.01 19.14 16.12
N LEU A 224 9.88 17.83 15.91
CA LEU A 224 10.54 16.81 16.73
C LEU A 224 12.07 16.85 16.57
N VAL A 225 12.55 17.09 15.35
CA VAL A 225 13.98 17.24 15.05
C VAL A 225 14.53 18.55 15.62
N GLN A 226 13.79 19.65 15.46
CA GLN A 226 14.17 20.97 15.99
C GLN A 226 14.31 20.93 17.52
N ALA A 227 13.36 20.28 18.21
CA ALA A 227 13.38 20.15 19.66
C ALA A 227 14.45 19.16 20.18
N GLY A 228 15.16 18.46 19.28
CA GLY A 228 16.24 17.54 19.63
C GLY A 228 15.79 16.15 20.11
N TRP A 229 14.52 15.80 19.91
CA TRP A 229 13.97 14.49 20.27
C TRP A 229 14.30 13.39 19.26
N ALA A 230 14.61 13.76 18.01
CA ALA A 230 15.00 12.85 16.94
C ALA A 230 15.99 13.52 15.98
N THR A 231 16.60 12.73 15.10
CA THR A 231 17.44 13.21 14.00
C THR A 231 16.76 12.99 12.66
N GLU A 232 17.04 13.86 11.67
CA GLU A 232 16.48 13.72 10.30
C GLU A 232 16.76 12.34 9.68
N ARG A 233 17.88 11.70 10.05
CA ARG A 233 18.28 10.37 9.57
C ARG A 233 17.36 9.24 10.02
N GLU A 234 16.50 9.49 11.02
CA GLU A 234 15.48 8.54 11.45
C GLU A 234 14.23 8.61 10.55
N PHE A 235 14.13 9.57 9.64
CA PHE A 235 12.98 9.78 8.77
C PHE A 235 13.35 9.37 7.34
N VAL A 236 13.46 8.05 7.15
CA VAL A 236 13.86 7.43 5.87
C VAL A 236 12.62 6.96 5.12
N PRO A 237 12.31 7.51 3.93
CA PRO A 237 11.19 7.07 3.12
C PRO A 237 11.53 5.77 2.38
N HIS A 238 10.58 5.28 1.61
CA HIS A 238 10.63 4.03 0.85
C HIS A 238 10.42 2.76 1.68
N ALA A 239 9.99 1.70 0.99
CA ALA A 239 9.83 0.39 1.59
C ALA A 239 11.18 -0.15 2.11
N ARG A 240 11.16 -0.71 3.32
CA ARG A 240 12.32 -1.36 3.91
C ARG A 240 12.54 -2.70 3.25
N ARG A 241 13.76 -3.23 3.35
CA ARG A 241 14.11 -4.56 2.83
C ARG A 241 13.19 -5.69 3.33
N THR A 242 12.64 -5.58 4.54
CA THR A 242 11.70 -6.55 5.12
C THR A 242 10.29 -6.44 4.55
N GLU A 243 9.97 -5.32 3.90
CA GLU A 243 8.67 -5.00 3.29
C GLU A 243 8.70 -5.14 1.76
N THR A 244 9.87 -5.40 1.17
CA THR A 244 10.03 -5.59 -0.27
C THR A 244 9.87 -7.04 -0.71
N PHE A 245 9.34 -7.22 -1.92
CA PHE A 245 9.18 -8.50 -2.60
C PHE A 245 10.33 -8.76 -3.55
N LEU A 246 10.96 -9.93 -3.43
CA LEU A 246 11.96 -10.42 -4.37
C LEU A 246 11.28 -11.12 -5.55
N ILE A 247 11.36 -10.52 -6.73
CA ILE A 247 10.83 -11.05 -7.98
C ILE A 247 11.94 -11.83 -8.69
N ALA A 248 11.67 -13.12 -8.90
CA ALA A 248 12.56 -14.05 -9.57
C ALA A 248 11.94 -14.50 -10.90
N THR A 249 12.57 -14.14 -12.01
CA THR A 249 12.10 -14.44 -13.37
C THR A 249 12.98 -15.49 -14.04
N GLU A 250 12.56 -15.97 -15.23
CA GLU A 250 13.31 -16.97 -15.99
C GLU A 250 14.53 -16.40 -16.70
N GLY A 251 14.42 -15.17 -17.18
CA GLY A 251 15.41 -14.47 -17.97
C GLY A 251 15.65 -13.03 -17.51
N SER A 252 16.80 -12.50 -17.93
CA SER A 252 17.15 -11.11 -17.67
C SER A 252 16.26 -10.14 -18.47
N SER A 253 15.77 -10.51 -19.66
CA SER A 253 14.83 -9.69 -20.45
C SER A 253 13.62 -9.30 -19.59
N ASP A 254 13.04 -10.28 -18.91
CA ASP A 254 11.88 -10.14 -18.03
C ASP A 254 12.14 -9.14 -16.90
N VAL A 255 13.32 -9.22 -16.27
CA VAL A 255 13.73 -8.26 -15.23
C VAL A 255 13.73 -6.83 -15.77
N HIS A 256 14.33 -6.60 -16.94
CA HIS A 256 14.40 -5.25 -17.52
C HIS A 256 13.02 -4.73 -17.91
N ILE A 257 12.17 -5.59 -18.48
CA ILE A 257 10.80 -5.24 -18.86
C ILE A 257 9.95 -4.93 -17.63
N LEU A 258 9.98 -5.78 -16.59
CA LEU A 258 9.19 -5.56 -15.38
C LEU A 258 9.67 -4.33 -14.59
N LYS A 259 10.99 -4.13 -14.44
CA LYS A 259 11.53 -2.90 -13.83
C LYS A 259 11.04 -1.67 -14.57
N ARG A 260 11.20 -1.65 -15.91
CA ARG A 260 10.78 -0.51 -16.72
C ARG A 260 9.27 -0.28 -16.66
N ALA A 261 8.48 -1.35 -16.64
CA ALA A 261 7.03 -1.27 -16.53
C ALA A 261 6.61 -0.68 -15.18
N LEU A 262 7.22 -1.10 -14.07
CA LEU A 262 6.96 -0.52 -12.75
C LEU A 262 7.34 0.96 -12.69
N GLU A 263 8.53 1.33 -13.18
CA GLU A 263 9.00 2.73 -13.25
C GLU A 263 8.03 3.64 -14.02
N LEU A 264 7.48 3.14 -15.13
CA LEU A 264 6.62 3.91 -16.02
C LEU A 264 5.16 3.95 -15.56
N LEU A 265 4.62 2.81 -15.12
CA LEU A 265 3.18 2.61 -14.93
C LEU A 265 2.77 2.61 -13.46
N ARG A 266 3.69 2.32 -12.53
CA ARG A 266 3.44 2.23 -11.08
C ARG A 266 4.58 2.85 -10.25
N PRO A 267 5.08 4.06 -10.58
CA PRO A 267 6.21 4.68 -9.87
C PRO A 267 5.92 4.89 -8.37
N GLU A 268 4.65 4.89 -7.97
CA GLU A 268 4.22 5.02 -6.57
C GLU A 268 4.59 3.84 -5.67
N ILE A 269 4.91 2.67 -6.25
CA ILE A 269 5.18 1.42 -5.51
C ILE A 269 6.43 0.69 -6.02
N GLU A 270 7.17 1.24 -6.99
CA GLU A 270 8.33 0.57 -7.58
C GLU A 270 9.37 0.11 -6.54
N ASP A 271 9.52 0.86 -5.45
CA ASP A 271 10.50 0.60 -4.38
C ASP A 271 10.14 -0.62 -3.51
N PHE A 272 8.93 -1.17 -3.64
CA PHE A 272 8.56 -2.45 -3.03
C PHE A 272 9.13 -3.66 -3.80
N PHE A 273 9.58 -3.49 -5.05
CA PHE A 273 9.96 -4.59 -5.91
C PHE A 273 11.47 -4.67 -6.08
N ARG A 274 12.03 -5.81 -5.70
CA ARG A 274 13.43 -6.14 -5.90
C ARG A 274 13.55 -7.26 -6.91
N PHE A 275 14.51 -7.16 -7.81
CA PHE A 275 14.74 -8.19 -8.80
C PHE A 275 16.06 -8.91 -8.55
N ILE A 276 16.09 -10.20 -8.85
CA ILE A 276 17.33 -10.97 -8.86
C ILE A 276 18.07 -10.65 -10.15
N ASP A 277 19.03 -9.74 -10.07
CA ASP A 277 19.87 -9.35 -11.19
C ASP A 277 21.33 -9.36 -10.75
N VAL A 278 22.08 -10.38 -11.17
CA VAL A 278 23.53 -10.42 -10.98
C VAL A 278 24.12 -10.02 -12.32
N SER A 279 24.67 -8.81 -12.37
CA SER A 279 25.24 -8.13 -13.55
C SER A 279 26.32 -8.89 -14.31
N GLU A 280 26.74 -10.06 -13.84
CA GLU A 280 27.79 -10.90 -14.46
C GLU A 280 27.25 -12.20 -15.07
N SER A 281 26.09 -12.70 -14.63
CA SER A 281 25.34 -13.80 -15.26
C SER A 281 24.01 -13.97 -14.52
N HIS A 282 22.88 -14.00 -15.23
CA HIS A 282 21.59 -14.29 -14.60
C HIS A 282 21.68 -15.68 -13.95
N PRO A 283 21.64 -15.78 -12.60
CA PRO A 283 22.01 -17.01 -11.90
C PRO A 283 21.05 -18.17 -12.18
N PHE A 284 19.86 -17.86 -12.73
CA PHE A 284 18.76 -18.81 -12.90
C PHE A 284 18.22 -18.88 -14.33
N SER A 285 19.07 -18.80 -15.36
CA SER A 285 18.59 -18.85 -16.75
C SER A 285 17.73 -20.10 -17.01
N GLY A 286 16.49 -19.86 -17.43
CA GLY A 286 15.49 -20.87 -17.77
C GLY A 286 14.76 -21.47 -16.56
N THR A 287 13.52 -21.91 -16.82
CA THR A 287 12.59 -22.52 -15.85
C THR A 287 13.19 -23.53 -14.87
N GLY A 288 14.04 -24.44 -15.35
CA GLY A 288 14.62 -25.51 -14.53
C GLY A 288 15.56 -25.02 -13.43
N ASN A 289 16.25 -23.90 -13.65
CA ASN A 289 17.12 -23.28 -12.65
C ASN A 289 16.32 -22.46 -11.64
N LEU A 290 15.29 -21.74 -12.11
CA LEU A 290 14.35 -21.02 -11.25
C LEU A 290 13.65 -21.96 -10.25
N LEU A 291 13.24 -23.15 -10.70
CA LEU A 291 12.64 -24.17 -9.83
C LEU A 291 13.62 -24.66 -8.76
N LYS A 292 14.87 -24.96 -9.11
CA LYS A 292 15.91 -25.38 -8.13
C LYS A 292 16.20 -24.28 -7.12
N PHE A 293 16.16 -23.03 -7.55
CA PHE A 293 16.32 -21.89 -6.66
C PHE A 293 15.15 -21.79 -5.67
N ALA A 294 13.91 -21.93 -6.15
CA ALA A 294 12.73 -21.99 -5.29
C ALA A 294 12.80 -23.13 -4.27
N GLU A 295 13.17 -24.35 -4.71
CA GLU A 295 13.40 -25.49 -3.82
C GLU A 295 14.47 -25.19 -2.77
N GLY A 296 15.57 -24.53 -3.18
CA GLY A 296 16.66 -24.15 -2.28
C GLY A 296 16.20 -23.17 -1.21
N LEU A 297 15.47 -22.12 -1.59
CA LEU A 297 14.93 -21.11 -0.68
C LEU A 297 13.91 -21.71 0.31
N ALA A 298 13.01 -22.56 -0.18
CA ALA A 298 12.03 -23.23 0.69
C ALA A 298 12.71 -24.16 1.71
N LYS A 299 13.76 -24.89 1.30
CA LYS A 299 14.49 -25.82 2.19
C LYS A 299 15.27 -25.13 3.31
N ILE A 300 15.66 -23.88 3.13
CA ILE A 300 16.40 -23.09 4.13
C ILE A 300 15.51 -22.12 4.91
N ASP A 301 14.19 -22.17 4.69
CA ASP A 301 13.18 -21.39 5.41
C ASP A 301 13.45 -19.87 5.39
N VAL A 302 13.64 -19.32 4.18
CA VAL A 302 13.87 -17.88 4.03
C VAL A 302 12.67 -17.06 4.47
N GLN A 303 12.93 -15.97 5.17
CA GLN A 303 11.91 -15.02 5.65
C GLN A 303 11.60 -13.92 4.62
N ASN A 304 12.36 -13.85 3.51
CA ASN A 304 12.12 -12.88 2.46
C ASN A 304 10.82 -13.20 1.71
N GLN A 305 10.06 -12.17 1.36
CA GLN A 305 8.91 -12.32 0.48
C GLN A 305 9.40 -12.57 -0.95
N VAL A 306 9.00 -13.68 -1.59
CA VAL A 306 9.50 -14.08 -2.92
C VAL A 306 8.36 -14.46 -3.86
N VAL A 307 8.38 -13.92 -5.07
CA VAL A 307 7.48 -14.30 -6.16
C VAL A 307 8.30 -14.84 -7.32
N PHE A 308 8.06 -16.11 -7.69
CA PHE A 308 8.62 -16.73 -8.88
C PHE A 308 7.66 -16.52 -10.05
N VAL A 309 8.13 -15.84 -11.11
CA VAL A 309 7.33 -15.50 -12.28
C VAL A 309 7.76 -16.37 -13.44
N PHE A 310 6.81 -17.15 -13.97
CA PHE A 310 6.99 -18.00 -15.14
C PHE A 310 6.27 -17.42 -16.35
N ASP A 311 6.80 -17.65 -17.54
CA ASP A 311 6.16 -17.26 -18.79
C ASP A 311 4.82 -18.01 -18.98
N ASN A 312 3.91 -17.41 -19.74
CA ASN A 312 2.64 -18.02 -20.13
C ASN A 312 2.85 -18.94 -21.36
N ASP A 313 3.84 -19.83 -21.24
CA ASP A 313 4.23 -20.76 -22.27
C ASP A 313 4.27 -22.22 -21.76
N ALA A 314 4.66 -23.15 -22.63
CA ALA A 314 4.70 -24.56 -22.27
C ALA A 314 5.85 -24.90 -21.30
N GLU A 315 6.92 -24.12 -21.26
CA GLU A 315 8.02 -24.31 -20.30
C GLU A 315 7.63 -23.80 -18.92
N GLY A 316 7.10 -22.58 -18.85
CA GLY A 316 6.57 -21.97 -17.64
C GLY A 316 5.46 -22.80 -17.01
N LEU A 317 4.52 -23.35 -17.79
CA LEU A 317 3.47 -24.23 -17.28
C LEU A 317 4.02 -25.50 -16.61
N ASP A 318 4.97 -26.18 -17.25
CA ASP A 318 5.60 -27.39 -16.70
C ASP A 318 6.34 -27.07 -15.39
N ALA A 319 7.04 -25.94 -15.35
CA ALA A 319 7.78 -25.51 -14.17
C ALA A 319 6.88 -25.07 -13.02
N HIS A 320 5.83 -24.31 -13.31
CA HIS A 320 4.81 -23.90 -12.34
C HIS A 320 4.08 -25.09 -11.73
N GLN A 321 3.68 -26.08 -12.56
CA GLN A 321 3.09 -27.33 -12.07
C GLN A 321 4.03 -28.07 -11.12
N ARG A 322 5.32 -28.16 -11.46
CA ARG A 322 6.32 -28.78 -10.57
C ARG A 322 6.51 -27.99 -9.28
N LEU A 323 6.55 -26.66 -9.36
CA LEU A 323 6.66 -25.81 -8.18
C LEU A 323 5.48 -26.00 -7.23
N SER A 324 4.26 -26.15 -7.76
CA SER A 324 3.05 -26.38 -6.95
C SER A 324 3.06 -27.72 -6.18
N THR A 325 3.95 -28.66 -6.53
CA THR A 325 4.14 -29.90 -5.76
C THR A 325 5.01 -29.71 -4.52
N LEU A 326 5.70 -28.57 -4.41
CA LEU A 326 6.52 -28.22 -3.26
C LEU A 326 5.66 -27.56 -2.18
N THR A 327 6.01 -27.81 -0.92
CA THR A 327 5.48 -27.03 0.20
C THR A 327 6.28 -25.73 0.29
N LEU A 328 5.70 -24.64 -0.21
CA LEU A 328 6.28 -23.30 -0.08
C LEU A 328 5.82 -22.63 1.23
N PRO A 329 6.70 -21.89 1.92
CA PRO A 329 6.31 -20.97 2.99
C PRO A 329 5.28 -19.93 2.52
N VAL A 330 4.49 -19.39 3.46
CA VAL A 330 3.42 -18.39 3.18
C VAL A 330 3.94 -17.11 2.52
N ASN A 331 5.21 -16.78 2.73
CA ASN A 331 5.91 -15.65 2.13
C ASN A 331 6.46 -15.93 0.73
N MET A 332 6.19 -17.10 0.14
CA MET A 332 6.68 -17.49 -1.18
C MET A 332 5.53 -17.94 -2.09
N ARG A 333 5.48 -17.44 -3.32
CA ARG A 333 4.49 -17.88 -4.32
C ARG A 333 5.08 -18.02 -5.71
N GLY A 334 4.52 -18.94 -6.49
CA GLY A 334 4.80 -19.06 -7.92
C GLY A 334 3.61 -18.68 -8.76
N ILE A 335 3.84 -17.84 -9.76
CA ILE A 335 2.80 -17.28 -10.63
C ILE A 335 3.21 -17.51 -12.10
N MET A 336 2.22 -17.61 -12.98
CA MET A 336 2.45 -17.51 -14.42
C MET A 336 1.96 -16.17 -14.92
N LEU A 337 2.58 -15.63 -15.97
CA LEU A 337 2.04 -14.47 -16.68
C LEU A 337 0.57 -14.74 -17.09
N PRO A 338 -0.31 -13.72 -17.08
CA PRO A 338 -1.74 -13.92 -17.17
C PRO A 338 -2.18 -14.37 -18.57
N GLU A 339 -3.18 -15.24 -18.63
CA GLU A 339 -3.86 -15.50 -19.89
C GLU A 339 -4.62 -14.27 -20.37
N LEU A 340 -4.52 -13.98 -21.67
CA LEU A 340 -5.26 -12.90 -22.30
C LEU A 340 -6.18 -13.44 -23.39
N GLU A 341 -7.36 -12.82 -23.53
CA GLU A 341 -8.34 -13.24 -24.53
C GLU A 341 -7.80 -13.06 -25.96
N GLU A 342 -7.03 -12.02 -26.21
CA GLU A 342 -6.36 -11.79 -27.49
C GLU A 342 -5.32 -12.86 -27.84
N PHE A 343 -4.81 -13.61 -26.86
CA PHE A 343 -3.90 -14.72 -27.09
C PHE A 343 -4.62 -16.01 -27.50
N ARG A 344 -5.95 -16.10 -27.38
CA ARG A 344 -6.73 -17.27 -27.83
C ARG A 344 -6.78 -17.42 -29.35
N SER A 345 -6.62 -16.31 -30.07
CA SER A 345 -6.62 -16.29 -31.53
C SER A 345 -5.49 -15.39 -32.02
N PHE A 346 -4.26 -15.85 -31.83
CA PHE A 346 -3.04 -15.14 -32.19
C PHE A 346 -2.40 -15.72 -33.47
N PRO A 347 -1.86 -14.90 -34.39
CA PRO A 347 -1.19 -15.40 -35.59
C PRO A 347 -0.02 -16.34 -35.23
N ALA A 348 -0.07 -17.58 -35.70
CA ALA A 348 0.96 -18.57 -35.44
C ALA A 348 1.33 -19.35 -36.71
N GLN A 349 2.62 -19.60 -36.91
CA GLN A 349 3.13 -20.31 -38.07
C GLN A 349 3.74 -21.63 -37.64
N GLY A 350 3.19 -22.72 -38.18
CA GLY A 350 3.72 -24.07 -38.04
C GLY A 350 4.02 -24.71 -39.41
N PRO A 351 4.28 -26.02 -39.45
CA PRO A 351 4.51 -26.76 -40.70
C PRO A 351 3.37 -26.66 -41.72
N GLU A 352 2.13 -26.49 -41.23
CA GLU A 352 0.93 -26.35 -42.06
C GLU A 352 0.69 -24.91 -42.57
N GLY A 353 1.57 -23.96 -42.22
CA GLY A 353 1.47 -22.56 -42.60
C GLY A 353 0.95 -21.66 -41.47
N LEU A 354 0.57 -20.43 -41.84
CA LEU A 354 0.09 -19.39 -40.92
C LEU A 354 -1.40 -19.58 -40.62
N HIS A 355 -1.74 -19.69 -39.34
CA HIS A 355 -3.11 -19.84 -38.84
C HIS A 355 -3.22 -19.18 -37.46
N ASN A 356 -4.40 -18.69 -37.11
CA ASN A 356 -4.63 -18.21 -35.75
C ASN A 356 -4.72 -19.41 -34.80
N SER A 357 -4.03 -19.32 -33.67
CA SER A 357 -4.00 -20.35 -32.63
C SER A 357 -4.09 -19.73 -31.25
N ASP A 358 -4.53 -20.54 -30.28
CA ASP A 358 -4.37 -20.20 -28.88
C ASP A 358 -2.91 -20.39 -28.46
N ILE A 359 -2.26 -19.30 -28.03
CA ILE A 359 -0.88 -19.29 -27.56
C ILE A 359 -0.77 -19.25 -26.02
N ASN A 360 -1.89 -19.12 -25.30
CA ASN A 360 -1.91 -19.19 -23.85
C ASN A 360 -1.36 -20.53 -23.37
N ARG A 361 -0.47 -20.48 -22.37
CA ARG A 361 0.23 -21.62 -21.76
C ARG A 361 1.02 -22.46 -22.76
N ARG A 362 1.35 -21.87 -23.91
CA ARG A 362 2.01 -22.55 -25.04
C ARG A 362 3.20 -21.80 -25.58
N ALA A 363 3.08 -20.47 -25.76
CA ALA A 363 4.12 -19.68 -26.44
C ALA A 363 4.15 -18.19 -26.04
N ALA A 364 3.43 -17.76 -25.00
CA ALA A 364 3.36 -16.35 -24.62
C ALA A 364 4.41 -16.00 -23.55
N ALA A 365 5.60 -15.60 -23.99
CA ALA A 365 6.62 -14.98 -23.15
C ALA A 365 6.26 -13.53 -22.79
N ILE A 366 7.00 -12.91 -21.86
CA ILE A 366 6.76 -11.53 -21.44
C ILE A 366 6.73 -10.52 -22.62
N GLU A 367 7.49 -10.74 -23.69
CA GLU A 367 7.47 -9.86 -24.86
C GLU A 367 6.12 -9.84 -25.58
N CYS A 368 5.29 -10.89 -25.45
CA CYS A 368 3.93 -10.90 -25.99
C CYS A 368 3.02 -9.87 -25.29
N TYR A 369 3.38 -9.41 -24.09
CA TYR A 369 2.63 -8.43 -23.30
C TYR A 369 3.03 -6.98 -23.61
N LEU A 370 3.93 -6.78 -24.56
CA LEU A 370 4.31 -5.46 -25.06
C LEU A 370 3.39 -5.03 -26.21
N ASP A 371 3.52 -3.77 -26.62
CA ASP A 371 2.93 -3.33 -27.88
C ASP A 371 3.60 -4.07 -29.04
N LEU A 372 2.78 -4.72 -29.86
CA LEU A 372 3.23 -5.57 -30.96
C LEU A 372 3.09 -4.89 -32.33
N ASP A 373 2.59 -3.65 -32.38
CA ASP A 373 2.51 -2.86 -33.60
C ASP A 373 3.81 -2.06 -33.82
N LEU A 374 4.85 -2.76 -34.28
CA LEU A 374 6.12 -2.12 -34.62
C LEU A 374 6.18 -1.71 -36.09
N GLY A 375 6.28 -0.40 -36.32
CA GLY A 375 6.53 0.15 -37.64
C GLY A 375 7.79 -0.45 -38.30
N GLY A 376 7.64 -0.93 -39.53
CA GLY A 376 8.74 -1.52 -40.30
C GLY A 376 8.97 -3.02 -40.07
N TYR A 377 8.15 -3.67 -39.23
CA TYR A 377 8.14 -5.12 -39.04
C TYR A 377 6.88 -5.75 -39.64
N PRO A 378 6.92 -7.04 -40.03
CA PRO A 378 5.70 -7.77 -40.38
C PRO A 378 4.79 -7.90 -39.15
N PRO A 379 3.49 -8.17 -39.35
CA PRO A 379 2.57 -8.44 -38.25
C PRO A 379 3.11 -9.51 -37.30
N ALA A 380 3.02 -9.23 -36.00
CA ALA A 380 3.51 -10.11 -34.95
C ALA A 380 2.89 -11.51 -35.07
N LYS A 381 3.73 -12.54 -34.95
CA LYS A 381 3.30 -13.94 -34.98
C LYS A 381 4.20 -14.81 -34.12
N VAL A 382 3.64 -15.92 -33.65
CA VAL A 382 4.39 -17.00 -32.99
C VAL A 382 4.88 -18.01 -34.02
N LEU A 383 6.10 -18.50 -33.87
CA LEU A 383 6.62 -19.65 -34.63
C LEU A 383 6.56 -20.89 -33.75
N TRP A 384 5.84 -21.94 -34.19
CA TRP A 384 5.83 -23.23 -33.52
C TRP A 384 7.17 -23.95 -33.74
N THR A 385 7.88 -24.29 -32.67
CA THR A 385 9.25 -24.84 -32.73
C THR A 385 9.34 -26.31 -32.32
N GLY A 386 8.42 -26.81 -31.49
CA GLY A 386 8.48 -28.20 -31.02
C GLY A 386 7.21 -28.69 -30.32
N TYR A 387 7.11 -30.01 -30.15
CA TYR A 387 6.03 -30.65 -29.41
C TYR A 387 6.51 -31.13 -28.04
N LYS A 388 5.86 -30.66 -26.98
CA LYS A 388 6.17 -31.04 -25.59
C LYS A 388 5.25 -32.17 -25.15
N LYS A 389 5.79 -33.39 -25.13
CA LYS A 389 5.04 -34.62 -24.79
C LYS A 389 4.47 -34.63 -23.37
N SER A 390 5.14 -34.02 -22.39
CA SER A 390 4.65 -34.01 -21.00
C SER A 390 3.33 -33.25 -20.84
N LEU A 391 3.11 -32.24 -21.68
CA LEU A 391 1.94 -31.37 -21.66
C LEU A 391 0.99 -31.60 -22.84
N ASP A 392 1.30 -32.56 -23.71
CA ASP A 392 0.55 -32.85 -24.93
C ASP A 392 0.25 -31.59 -25.78
N THR A 393 1.24 -30.70 -25.92
CA THR A 393 1.06 -29.41 -26.58
C THR A 393 2.27 -28.98 -27.42
N TYR A 394 2.03 -28.12 -28.42
CA TYR A 394 3.11 -27.45 -29.14
C TYR A 394 3.58 -26.21 -28.39
N GLN A 395 4.89 -26.00 -28.40
CA GLN A 395 5.56 -24.81 -27.90
C GLN A 395 6.14 -23.98 -29.05
N GLY A 396 6.25 -22.68 -28.83
CA GLY A 396 6.71 -21.72 -29.82
C GLY A 396 7.25 -20.46 -29.18
N ALA A 397 7.67 -19.51 -30.01
CA ALA A 397 8.16 -18.21 -29.56
C ALA A 397 7.70 -17.10 -30.50
N LEU A 398 7.55 -15.89 -29.95
CA LEU A 398 7.29 -14.68 -30.71
C LEU A 398 8.45 -14.37 -31.67
N GLU A 399 8.15 -14.17 -32.95
CA GLU A 399 9.13 -13.75 -33.94
C GLU A 399 9.58 -12.30 -33.65
N PHE A 400 10.88 -12.01 -33.75
CA PHE A 400 11.46 -10.68 -33.48
C PHE A 400 11.24 -10.14 -32.05
N LYS A 401 11.13 -11.01 -31.04
CA LYS A 401 10.89 -10.63 -29.63
C LYS A 401 11.79 -9.50 -29.11
N GLU A 402 13.07 -9.53 -29.47
CA GLU A 402 14.06 -8.55 -29.05
C GLU A 402 13.78 -7.13 -29.57
N SER A 403 13.05 -7.00 -30.69
CA SER A 403 12.64 -5.71 -31.24
C SER A 403 11.58 -5.06 -30.37
N TYR A 404 10.60 -5.84 -29.88
CA TYR A 404 9.54 -5.35 -28.99
C TYR A 404 10.11 -4.90 -27.64
N SER A 405 11.02 -5.69 -27.05
CA SER A 405 11.69 -5.29 -25.81
C SER A 405 12.49 -4.01 -25.99
N LYS A 406 13.26 -3.89 -27.08
CA LYS A 406 14.03 -2.67 -27.36
C LYS A 406 13.16 -1.45 -27.55
N GLU A 407 11.99 -1.59 -28.17
CA GLU A 407 11.09 -0.45 -28.35
C GLU A 407 10.42 -0.06 -27.04
N PHE A 408 9.97 -1.04 -26.23
CA PHE A 408 9.43 -0.77 -24.91
C PHE A 408 10.42 -0.05 -23.99
N LEU A 409 11.68 -0.49 -23.97
CA LEU A 409 12.72 0.10 -23.12
C LEU A 409 13.06 1.55 -23.48
N LYS A 410 12.66 2.05 -24.66
CA LYS A 410 12.80 3.47 -25.04
C LYS A 410 11.62 4.32 -24.62
N GLN A 411 10.48 3.72 -24.28
CA GLN A 411 9.27 4.46 -23.93
C GLN A 411 9.49 5.27 -22.65
N THR A 412 8.83 6.41 -22.57
CA THR A 412 8.80 7.31 -21.41
C THR A 412 7.37 7.50 -20.91
N ALA A 413 7.20 8.12 -19.73
CA ALA A 413 5.87 8.40 -19.19
C ALA A 413 5.04 9.25 -20.16
N GLU A 414 5.68 10.18 -20.87
CA GLU A 414 5.04 11.05 -21.86
C GLU A 414 4.52 10.25 -23.06
N THR A 415 5.32 9.32 -23.61
CA THR A 415 4.89 8.51 -24.77
C THR A 415 3.68 7.62 -24.48
N LEU A 416 3.54 7.18 -23.23
CA LEU A 416 2.39 6.40 -22.77
C LEU A 416 1.14 7.27 -22.64
N VAL A 417 1.27 8.48 -22.08
CA VAL A 417 0.16 9.43 -21.91
C VAL A 417 -0.36 9.92 -23.26
N GLU A 418 0.52 10.12 -24.24
CA GLU A 418 0.14 10.51 -25.61
C GLU A 418 -0.59 9.39 -26.38
N GLY A 419 -0.61 8.16 -25.83
CA GLY A 419 -1.28 7.00 -26.43
C GLY A 419 -0.54 6.45 -27.64
N ALA A 420 0.76 6.73 -27.78
CA ALA A 420 1.59 6.27 -28.89
C ALA A 420 2.03 4.80 -28.74
N TYR A 421 1.82 4.20 -27.56
CA TYR A 421 2.24 2.85 -27.21
C TYR A 421 1.16 2.14 -26.38
N ASP A 422 0.75 0.93 -26.76
CA ASP A 422 -0.24 0.14 -26.05
C ASP A 422 0.35 -0.63 -24.86
N ALA A 423 0.12 -0.12 -23.65
CA ALA A 423 0.58 -0.74 -22.40
C ALA A 423 -0.43 -1.69 -21.73
N ARG A 424 -1.64 -1.87 -22.27
CA ARG A 424 -2.73 -2.59 -21.57
C ARG A 424 -2.35 -4.01 -21.15
N LYS A 425 -1.57 -4.71 -21.98
CA LYS A 425 -1.13 -6.08 -21.70
C LYS A 425 -0.08 -6.15 -20.60
N ILE A 426 0.91 -5.26 -20.61
CA ILE A 426 1.93 -5.23 -19.55
C ILE A 426 1.32 -4.72 -18.23
N GLU A 427 0.31 -3.86 -18.28
CA GLU A 427 -0.49 -3.51 -17.10
C GLU A 427 -1.20 -4.73 -16.51
N ALA A 428 -1.72 -5.65 -17.32
CA ALA A 428 -2.29 -6.90 -16.82
C ALA A 428 -1.26 -7.75 -16.06
N VAL A 429 -0.01 -7.78 -16.53
CA VAL A 429 1.11 -8.44 -15.82
C VAL A 429 1.37 -7.76 -14.48
N LEU A 430 1.46 -6.42 -14.44
CA LEU A 430 1.69 -5.68 -13.21
C LEU A 430 0.53 -5.86 -12.21
N ASN A 431 -0.71 -5.86 -12.69
CA ASN A 431 -1.88 -6.07 -11.84
C ASN A 431 -1.85 -7.45 -11.17
N LEU A 432 -1.49 -8.50 -11.92
CA LEU A 432 -1.30 -9.83 -11.35
C LEU A 432 -0.17 -9.84 -10.31
N LEU A 433 0.98 -9.25 -10.64
CA LEU A 433 2.15 -9.20 -9.76
C LEU A 433 1.83 -8.50 -8.44
N VAL A 434 1.20 -7.32 -8.51
CA VAL A 434 0.82 -6.53 -7.33
C VAL A 434 -0.22 -7.28 -6.49
N ALA A 435 -1.21 -7.92 -7.11
CA ALA A 435 -2.23 -8.69 -6.41
C ALA A 435 -1.62 -9.86 -5.62
N GLU A 436 -0.66 -10.57 -6.20
CA GLU A 436 0.00 -11.70 -5.55
C GLU A 436 0.94 -11.26 -4.43
N CYS A 437 1.67 -10.14 -4.60
CA CYS A 437 2.44 -9.53 -3.52
C CYS A 437 1.55 -9.06 -2.36
N THR A 438 0.42 -8.42 -2.66
CA THR A 438 -0.57 -7.99 -1.66
C THR A 438 -1.10 -9.19 -0.89
N ALA A 439 -1.46 -10.27 -1.58
CA ALA A 439 -1.94 -11.49 -0.92
C ALA A 439 -0.89 -12.14 -0.01
N ILE A 440 0.39 -12.14 -0.41
CA ILE A 440 1.51 -12.57 0.46
C ILE A 440 1.58 -11.73 1.74
N ALA A 441 1.43 -10.41 1.64
CA ALA A 441 1.51 -9.52 2.80
C ALA A 441 0.30 -9.68 3.74
N VAL A 442 -0.90 -9.86 3.19
CA VAL A 442 -2.14 -10.08 3.97
C VAL A 442 -2.10 -11.42 4.71
N ASP A 443 -1.61 -12.49 4.07
CA ASP A 443 -1.53 -13.83 4.65
C ASP A 443 -0.54 -13.94 5.81
N GLN A 444 0.41 -13.01 5.91
CA GLN A 444 1.39 -12.97 7.01
C GLN A 444 0.81 -12.45 8.32
N TRP A 445 -0.39 -11.88 8.31
CA TRP A 445 -0.98 -11.31 9.50
C TRP A 445 -1.73 -12.32 10.36
N ASP A 446 -1.41 -12.30 11.65
CA ASP A 446 -2.10 -13.05 12.69
C ASP A 446 -3.08 -12.14 13.46
N ALA A 447 -4.35 -12.53 13.51
CA ALA A 447 -5.38 -11.81 14.26
C ALA A 447 -5.15 -11.83 15.78
N THR A 448 -4.31 -12.73 16.28
CA THR A 448 -3.92 -12.77 17.70
C THR A 448 -2.96 -11.63 18.09
N GLU A 449 -2.35 -10.96 17.11
CA GLU A 449 -1.46 -9.81 17.31
C GLU A 449 -2.19 -8.46 17.37
N VAL A 450 -3.53 -8.44 17.42
CA VAL A 450 -4.28 -7.19 17.61
C VAL A 450 -4.02 -6.66 19.02
N GLU A 451 -3.05 -5.75 19.13
CA GLU A 451 -2.88 -4.91 20.31
C GLU A 451 -4.08 -3.96 20.40
N LEU A 452 -4.88 -4.10 21.44
CA LEU A 452 -5.95 -3.15 21.74
C LEU A 452 -5.30 -1.79 22.04
N ARG A 453 -5.55 -0.81 21.17
CA ARG A 453 -5.26 0.59 21.47
C ARG A 453 -6.08 0.97 22.71
N GLY A 454 -5.39 1.32 23.80
CA GLY A 454 -6.02 1.70 25.07
C GLY A 454 -5.76 0.80 26.28
N ALA A 455 -4.84 -0.16 26.20
CA ALA A 455 -4.36 -0.87 27.40
C ALA A 455 -3.25 -0.08 28.16
N PHE A 456 -3.40 1.23 28.34
CA PHE A 456 -2.63 2.04 29.30
C PHE A 456 -3.41 3.25 29.79
#